data_AF-A0A843H8P4-F1
#
_entry.id   AF-A0A843H8P4-F1
#
_cell.length_a   1.000
_cell.length_b   1.000
_cell.length_c   1.000
_cell.angle_alpha   90.00
_cell.angle_beta   90.00
_cell.angle_gamma   90.00
#
_symmetry.space_group_name_H-M   'P 1'
#
loop_
_entity.id
_entity.type
_entity.pdbx_description
1 polymer ?
#
loop_
_entity_poly.entity_id
_entity_poly.type
_entity_poly.pdbx_seq_one_letter_code
_entity_poly.pdbx_strand_id
1 'polypeptide(L)' 'CGCCAGVCVRNCIEVKETALVFDDNCNNCGICVDACPLAALEMEEE' A
#
# COMPACT_ATOMS: atom_id res chain seq x y z
N CYS A 1 -7.82 3.43 7.08
CA CYS A 1 -7.12 3.10 8.35
C CYS A 1 -5.62 3.43 8.31
N GLY A 2 -4.98 3.48 7.13
CA GLY A 2 -3.56 3.86 7.02
C GLY A 2 -2.56 2.77 7.40
N CYS A 3 -3.02 1.54 7.66
CA CYS A 3 -2.15 0.41 8.02
C CYS A 3 -1.10 0.12 6.93
N CYS A 4 -1.49 0.24 5.65
CA CYS A 4 -0.59 0.03 4.50
C CYS A 4 0.67 0.90 4.56
N ALA A 5 0.54 2.18 4.91
CA ALA A 5 1.68 3.08 5.08
C ALA A 5 2.55 2.70 6.27
N GLY A 6 1.96 2.21 7.36
CA GLY A 6 2.71 1.76 8.54
C GLY A 6 3.53 0.49 8.32
N VAL A 7 3.06 -0.43 7.48
CA VAL A 7 3.77 -1.69 7.16
C VAL A 7 4.72 -1.57 5.98
N CYS A 8 4.70 -0.47 5.24
CA CYS A 8 5.54 -0.31 4.06
C CYS A 8 7.00 -0.11 4.46
N VAL A 9 7.81 -1.16 4.29
CA VAL A 9 9.25 -1.14 4.62
C VAL A 9 10.06 -0.11 3.83
N ARG A 10 9.56 0.30 2.67
CA ARG A 10 10.18 1.33 1.81
C ARG A 10 9.60 2.73 2.05
N ASN A 11 8.58 2.85 2.90
CA ASN A 11 7.86 4.11 3.17
C ASN A 11 7.35 4.79 1.88
N CYS A 12 6.86 3.99 0.93
CA CYS A 12 6.42 4.44 -0.40
C CYS A 12 4.92 4.78 -0.47
N ILE A 13 4.19 4.79 0.65
CA ILE A 13 2.73 4.96 0.66
C ILE A 13 2.37 6.19 1.48
N GLU A 14 1.71 7.16 0.85
CA GLU A 14 1.16 8.34 1.50
C GLU A 14 -0.37 8.21 1.60
N VAL A 15 -0.90 8.37 2.81
CA VAL A 15 -2.35 8.30 3.08
C VAL A 15 -2.94 9.70 3.05
N LYS A 16 -3.80 9.97 2.06
CA LYS A 16 -4.59 11.20 1.97
C LYS A 16 -6.01 10.94 2.46
N GLU A 17 -6.82 12.01 2.57
CA GLU A 17 -8.20 11.91 3.06
C GLU A 17 -9.08 10.98 2.21
N THR A 18 -8.85 10.92 0.90
CA THR A 18 -9.69 10.19 -0.05
C THR A 18 -8.93 9.22 -0.95
N ALA A 19 -7.60 9.16 -0.86
CA ALA A 19 -6.77 8.39 -1.75
C ALA A 19 -5.47 7.91 -1.09
N LEU A 20 -4.86 6.88 -1.66
CA LEU A 20 -3.50 6.45 -1.37
C LEU A 20 -2.61 6.86 -2.54
N VAL A 21 -1.45 7.42 -2.25
CA VAL A 21 -0.43 7.75 -3.26
C VAL A 21 0.76 6.82 -3.06
N PHE A 22 1.22 6.20 -4.15
CA PHE A 22 2.35 5.30 -4.17
C PHE A 22 3.52 5.96 -4.88
N ASP A 23 4.70 5.88 -4.28
CA ASP A 23 5.96 6.33 -4.85
C ASP A 23 6.49 5.32 -5.89
N ASP A 24 7.18 5.80 -6.91
CA ASP A 24 7.82 5.00 -7.97
C ASP A 24 8.87 4.01 -7.44
N ASN A 25 9.35 4.21 -6.21
CA ASN A 25 10.27 3.29 -5.52
C ASN A 25 9.60 2.01 -4.99
N CYS A 26 8.27 1.89 -5.13
CA CYS A 26 7.54 0.67 -4.80
C CYS A 26 8.02 -0.50 -5.66
N ASN A 27 8.37 -1.61 -5.02
CA ASN A 27 8.83 -2.83 -5.70
C ASN A 27 7.75 -3.92 -5.77
N ASN A 28 6.48 -3.56 -5.56
CA ASN A 28 5.34 -4.49 -5.57
C ASN A 28 5.53 -5.73 -4.67
N CYS A 29 6.07 -5.53 -3.46
CA CYS A 29 6.33 -6.62 -2.52
C CYS A 29 5.09 -7.32 -1.92
N GLY A 30 3.87 -6.77 -2.10
CA GLY A 30 2.62 -7.37 -1.64
C GLY A 30 2.26 -7.18 -0.15
N ILE A 31 3.19 -6.74 0.71
CA ILE A 31 2.95 -6.63 2.18
C ILE A 31 1.73 -5.73 2.51
N CYS A 32 1.55 -4.63 1.79
CA CYS A 32 0.43 -3.71 2.02
C CYS A 32 -0.93 -4.33 1.69
N VAL A 33 -0.98 -5.27 0.73
CA VAL A 33 -2.18 -6.02 0.36
C VAL A 33 -2.54 -6.99 1.48
N ASP A 34 -1.58 -7.81 1.92
CA ASP A 34 -1.78 -8.80 2.99
C ASP A 34 -2.16 -8.16 4.33
N ALA A 35 -1.57 -7.01 4.65
CA ALA A 35 -1.82 -6.31 5.90
C ALA A 35 -3.15 -5.54 5.90
N CYS A 36 -3.83 -5.40 4.76
CA CYS A 36 -5.03 -4.58 4.66
C CYS A 36 -6.25 -5.34 5.21
N PRO A 37 -6.79 -4.96 6.39
CA PRO A 37 -7.92 -5.69 6.99
C PRO A 37 -9.23 -5.55 6.20
N LEU A 38 -9.28 -4.59 5.28
CA LEU A 38 -10.43 -4.31 4.43
C LEU A 38 -10.27 -4.91 3.03
N ALA A 39 -9.14 -5.56 2.73
CA ALA A 39 -8.80 -6.02 1.38
C ALA A 39 -8.99 -4.92 0.31
N ALA A 40 -8.62 -3.68 0.64
CA ALA A 40 -8.82 -2.52 -0.23
C ALA A 40 -7.72 -2.34 -1.30
N LEU A 41 -6.73 -3.22 -1.33
CA LEU A 41 -5.59 -3.20 -2.23
C LEU A 41 -5.50 -4.57 -2.89
N GLU A 42 -5.16 -4.60 -4.18
CA GLU A 42 -4.95 -5.83 -4.95
C GLU A 42 -3.67 -5.68 -5.78
N MET A 43 -3.02 -6.79 -6.09
CA MET A 43 -1.91 -6.82 -7.05
C MET A 43 -2.47 -7.11 -8.43
N GLU A 44 -2.10 -6.30 -9.41
CA GLU A 44 -2.39 -6.60 -10.81
C GLU A 44 -1.35 -7.63 -11.30
N GLU A 45 -1.83 -8.78 -11.75
CA GLU A 45 -1.05 -9.75 -12.51
C GLU A 45 -1.22 -9.42 -14.00
N GLU A 46 -0.13 -9.04 -14.68
CA GLU A 46 -0.09 -8.95 -16.16
C GLU A 46 0.00 -10.33 -16.81
#